data_AF-A0A2S9Z268-F1
#
_entry.id   AF-A0A2S9Z268-F1
#
_cell.length_a   1.000
_cell.length_b   1.000
_cell.length_c   1.000
_cell.angle_alpha   90.00
_cell.angle_beta   90.00
_cell.angle_gamma   90.00
#
_symmetry.space_group_name_H-M   'P 1'
#
loop_
_entity.id
_entity.type
_entity.pdbx_description
1 polymer ?
#
loop_
_entity_poly.entity_id
_entity_poly.type
_entity_poly.pdbx_seq_one_letter_code
_entity_poly.pdbx_strand_id
1 'polypeptide(L)'
;MNSLKSVVIFVLNLPGMILRFILGSIRLGLQLLILWVIVGVGLVACQAATQPPAEEREPLGVQWNAGPAGIQVPSGKAGPNVPTPIPHGYQASTHGAVLAAMNAQAWLAGAGDDAYPLVIEYLLAPGDGALQWAQARSLLTVSDELQSNPPEFVGFQMEEPQGDDAVVVLAVRYPSGVIGAQPVQLSKASGGWRVVLPTQEQAVEMQEITEEQLEKNFVAFGPNVGKAAEEKEK
;
A
#
# COMPACT_ATOMS: atom_id res chain seq x y z
N MET A 1 53.27 -18.41 25.84
CA MET A 1 53.38 -16.96 26.06
C MET A 1 52.33 -16.27 25.20
N ASN A 2 51.59 -15.35 25.80
CA ASN A 2 50.26 -14.86 25.41
C ASN A 2 50.23 -13.91 24.20
N SER A 3 49.10 -13.90 23.47
CA SER A 3 48.16 -12.77 23.26
C SER A 3 47.50 -12.89 21.86
N LEU A 4 46.22 -13.27 21.62
CA LEU A 4 44.91 -12.60 21.88
C LEU A 4 44.91 -11.14 21.36
N LYS A 5 43.99 -10.60 20.54
CA LYS A 5 42.60 -10.80 20.06
C LYS A 5 42.49 -10.09 18.66
N SER A 6 41.51 -10.26 17.77
CA SER A 6 40.05 -10.26 17.92
C SER A 6 39.37 -10.88 16.69
N VAL A 7 38.40 -11.75 16.97
CA VAL A 7 37.40 -12.26 16.03
C VAL A 7 36.13 -11.45 16.28
N VAL A 8 35.55 -10.85 15.23
CA VAL A 8 34.21 -10.25 15.31
C VAL A 8 33.19 -11.30 14.90
N ILE A 9 32.46 -11.79 15.90
CA ILE A 9 31.33 -12.71 15.78
C ILE A 9 30.09 -11.87 15.49
N PHE A 10 29.41 -12.17 14.37
CA PHE A 10 28.07 -11.67 14.09
C PHE A 10 27.09 -12.39 15.03
N VAL A 11 26.50 -11.63 15.95
CA VAL A 11 25.53 -12.15 16.93
C VAL A 11 24.14 -12.13 16.29
N LEU A 12 23.65 -13.33 15.95
CA LEU A 12 22.22 -13.62 15.82
C LEU A 12 21.58 -13.54 17.21
N ASN A 13 20.52 -12.73 17.35
CA ASN A 13 19.74 -12.66 18.58
C ASN A 13 18.25 -12.94 18.28
N LEU A 14 17.86 -14.20 18.46
CA LEU A 14 16.56 -14.65 18.99
C LEU A 14 16.84 -15.07 20.44
N PRO A 15 15.98 -14.77 21.44
CA PRO A 15 14.75 -15.57 21.61
C PRO A 15 13.56 -14.84 22.25
N GLY A 16 12.34 -15.29 21.96
CA GLY A 16 11.14 -14.79 22.63
C GLY A 16 9.84 -15.55 22.33
N MET A 17 9.92 -16.83 21.98
CA MET A 17 8.74 -17.71 21.89
C MET A 17 9.03 -18.95 22.73
N ILE A 18 8.00 -19.46 23.42
CA ILE A 18 8.00 -20.50 24.48
C ILE A 18 8.00 -19.90 25.90
N LEU A 19 6.85 -19.34 26.34
CA LEU A 19 6.28 -19.60 27.68
C LEU A 19 4.87 -18.98 27.85
N ARG A 20 3.88 -19.33 27.02
CA ARG A 20 2.45 -19.09 27.32
C ARG A 20 1.55 -20.18 26.72
N PHE A 21 1.83 -21.43 27.09
CA PHE A 21 0.85 -22.51 27.07
C PHE A 21 0.66 -22.95 28.52
N ILE A 22 -0.59 -23.24 28.90
CA ILE A 22 -1.07 -23.60 30.25
C ILE A 22 -1.51 -22.39 31.09
N LEU A 23 -2.69 -21.82 30.78
CA LEU A 23 -3.77 -21.46 31.71
C LEU A 23 -4.88 -20.75 30.92
N GLY A 24 -6.09 -21.30 30.88
CA GLY A 24 -7.26 -20.55 30.38
C GLY A 24 -8.32 -21.31 29.59
N SER A 25 -8.32 -22.65 29.62
CA SER A 25 -9.36 -23.51 29.03
C SER A 25 -10.69 -23.45 29.80
N ILE A 26 -11.30 -22.28 30.00
CA ILE A 26 -12.65 -22.13 30.60
C ILE A 26 -13.37 -20.88 30.05
N ARG A 27 -13.61 -20.79 28.74
CA ARG A 27 -14.67 -19.93 28.16
C ARG A 27 -15.27 -20.48 26.86
N LEU A 28 -15.19 -21.80 26.64
CA LEU A 28 -15.68 -22.46 25.42
C LEU A 28 -17.09 -23.10 25.58
N GLY A 29 -17.86 -22.72 26.61
CA GLY A 29 -19.13 -23.37 26.95
C GLY A 29 -20.39 -22.50 26.90
N LEU A 30 -20.27 -21.18 26.68
CA LEU A 30 -21.40 -20.27 26.89
C LEU A 30 -21.43 -19.14 25.86
N GLN A 31 -21.57 -19.50 24.58
CA GLN A 31 -22.13 -18.59 23.56
C GLN A 31 -22.65 -19.31 22.30
N LEU A 32 -22.74 -20.64 22.33
CA LEU A 32 -23.42 -21.48 21.32
C LEU A 32 -24.94 -21.57 21.54
N LEU A 33 -25.56 -20.56 22.17
CA LEU A 33 -26.99 -20.56 22.51
C LEU A 33 -27.69 -19.24 22.14
N ILE A 34 -27.29 -18.64 21.00
CA ILE A 34 -28.08 -17.61 20.31
C ILE A 34 -28.12 -17.99 18.82
N LEU A 35 -28.76 -19.12 18.56
CA LEU A 35 -29.30 -19.48 17.27
C LEU A 35 -30.81 -19.65 17.51
N TRP A 36 -31.64 -19.17 16.59
CA TRP A 36 -33.11 -19.37 16.49
C TRP A 36 -34.07 -18.34 17.13
N VAL A 37 -34.02 -17.07 16.70
CA VAL A 37 -35.22 -16.27 16.38
C VAL A 37 -34.70 -15.21 15.38
N ILE A 38 -34.99 -15.25 14.08
CA ILE A 38 -36.18 -14.66 13.47
C ILE A 38 -36.35 -15.32 12.10
N VAL A 39 -37.50 -15.97 11.92
CA VAL A 39 -38.06 -16.39 10.64
C VAL A 39 -38.86 -15.22 10.07
N GLY A 40 -38.67 -14.95 8.78
CA GLY A 40 -39.73 -14.46 7.90
C GLY A 40 -39.69 -12.97 7.51
N VAL A 41 -39.54 -12.72 6.20
CA VAL A 41 -40.53 -12.07 5.31
C VAL A 41 -39.76 -11.52 4.10
N GLY A 42 -40.23 -11.86 2.90
CA GLY A 42 -39.51 -11.72 1.65
C GLY A 42 -39.53 -10.33 1.01
N LEU A 43 -38.91 -10.26 -0.16
CA LEU A 43 -39.32 -9.46 -1.31
C LEU A 43 -38.43 -9.87 -2.50
N VAL A 44 -39.06 -10.42 -3.54
CA VAL A 44 -38.47 -10.49 -4.87
C VAL A 44 -38.38 -9.05 -5.37
N ALA A 45 -37.17 -8.51 -5.43
CA ALA A 45 -36.87 -7.28 -6.14
C ALA A 45 -35.98 -7.64 -7.34
N CYS A 46 -36.38 -7.21 -8.53
CA CYS A 46 -35.51 -7.19 -9.70
C CYS A 46 -34.18 -6.53 -9.33
N GLN A 47 -33.11 -7.31 -9.27
CA GLN A 47 -31.76 -6.75 -9.19
C GLN A 47 -31.43 -6.19 -10.57
N ALA A 48 -31.66 -4.90 -10.76
CA ALA A 48 -30.78 -4.14 -11.62
C ALA A 48 -29.36 -4.42 -11.11
N ALA A 49 -28.48 -4.93 -11.97
CA ALA A 49 -27.11 -5.28 -11.62
C ALA A 49 -26.49 -4.11 -10.84
N THR A 50 -26.35 -4.29 -9.53
CA THR A 50 -25.76 -3.29 -8.65
C THR A 50 -24.28 -3.28 -9.01
N GLN A 51 -23.88 -2.27 -9.78
CA GLN A 51 -22.47 -2.00 -10.01
C GLN A 51 -21.78 -1.90 -8.64
N PRO A 52 -20.56 -2.43 -8.47
CA PRO A 52 -19.79 -2.26 -7.24
C PRO A 52 -19.81 -0.80 -6.77
N PRO A 53 -19.75 -0.49 -5.47
CA PRO A 53 -19.65 0.88 -4.98
C PRO A 53 -18.63 1.67 -5.79
N ALA A 54 -18.87 2.97 -6.03
CA ALA A 54 -17.97 3.79 -6.85
C ALA A 54 -16.51 3.78 -6.32
N GLU A 55 -16.36 3.39 -5.06
CA GLU A 55 -15.13 3.19 -4.29
C GLU A 55 -14.29 1.98 -4.74
N GLU A 56 -14.90 0.95 -5.32
CA GLU A 56 -14.22 -0.25 -5.85
C GLU A 56 -14.00 -0.16 -7.37
N ARG A 57 -14.29 0.99 -7.99
CA ARG A 57 -14.07 1.17 -9.42
C ARG A 57 -12.72 1.81 -9.67
N GLU A 58 -12.12 1.43 -10.79
CA GLU A 58 -10.93 2.08 -11.32
C GLU A 58 -11.12 3.61 -11.34
N PRO A 59 -10.12 4.40 -10.91
CA PRO A 59 -10.18 5.84 -11.04
C PRO A 59 -10.37 6.25 -12.52
N LEU A 60 -11.29 7.18 -12.79
CA LEU A 60 -11.68 7.56 -14.14
C LEU A 60 -10.67 8.50 -14.81
N GLY A 61 -10.42 8.28 -16.11
CA GLY A 61 -9.63 9.19 -16.95
C GLY A 61 -8.16 9.28 -16.54
N VAL A 62 -7.59 8.16 -16.09
CA VAL A 62 -6.22 8.10 -15.59
C VAL A 62 -5.22 8.09 -16.75
N GLN A 63 -4.14 8.84 -16.57
CA GLN A 63 -2.93 8.81 -17.39
C GLN A 63 -1.76 8.33 -16.53
N TRP A 64 -0.97 7.42 -17.09
CA TRP A 64 0.25 6.91 -16.47
C TRP A 64 1.46 7.67 -17.02
N ASN A 65 2.27 8.22 -16.12
CA ASN A 65 3.46 8.97 -16.45
C ASN A 65 4.71 8.30 -15.87
N ALA A 66 5.86 8.56 -16.48
CA ALA A 66 7.13 8.16 -15.89
C ALA A 66 7.34 8.90 -14.55
N GLY A 67 7.54 8.13 -13.49
CA GLY A 67 7.87 8.62 -12.17
C GLY A 67 9.32 8.32 -11.79
N PRO A 68 9.64 8.40 -10.49
CA PRO A 68 11.00 8.24 -9.99
C PRO A 68 11.53 6.83 -10.27
N ALA A 69 12.81 6.73 -10.63
CA ALA A 69 13.47 5.49 -11.00
C ALA A 69 12.76 4.68 -12.12
N GLY A 70 11.90 5.32 -12.92
CA GLY A 70 11.12 4.68 -13.98
C GLY A 70 9.80 4.06 -13.53
N ILE A 71 9.46 4.10 -12.23
CA ILE A 71 8.19 3.59 -11.71
C ILE A 71 7.06 4.45 -12.29
N GLN A 72 6.09 3.82 -12.97
CA GLN A 72 4.96 4.55 -13.54
C GLN A 72 3.98 4.99 -12.45
N VAL A 73 3.57 6.26 -12.51
CA VAL A 73 2.67 6.86 -11.54
C VAL A 73 1.38 7.37 -12.20
N PRO A 74 0.22 7.19 -11.56
CA PRO A 74 -1.05 7.59 -12.14
C PRO A 74 -1.34 9.08 -11.87
N SER A 75 -2.04 9.70 -12.80
CA SER A 75 -2.61 11.04 -12.71
C SER A 75 -4.02 11.02 -13.27
N GLY A 76 -4.94 11.82 -12.74
CA GLY A 76 -6.32 11.82 -13.21
C GLY A 76 -7.15 12.94 -12.58
N LYS A 77 -8.47 12.84 -12.72
CA LYS A 77 -9.39 13.88 -12.25
C LYS A 77 -9.26 14.16 -10.74
N ALA A 78 -8.92 13.15 -9.94
CA ALA A 78 -8.78 13.27 -8.48
C ALA A 78 -7.37 13.74 -8.03
N GLY A 79 -6.46 14.02 -8.97
CA GLY A 79 -5.12 14.53 -8.71
C GLY A 79 -4.02 13.78 -9.47
N PRO A 80 -2.75 14.19 -9.33
CA PRO A 80 -2.28 15.35 -8.57
C PRO A 80 -2.77 16.68 -9.17
N ASN A 81 -3.14 17.66 -8.33
CA ASN A 81 -3.46 19.02 -8.80
C ASN A 81 -2.18 19.85 -9.04
N VAL A 82 -1.08 19.47 -8.40
CA VAL A 82 0.25 20.06 -8.60
C VAL A 82 1.20 18.95 -9.03
N PRO A 83 1.50 18.79 -10.33
CA PRO A 83 2.25 17.64 -10.83
C PRO A 83 3.77 17.75 -10.63
N THR A 84 4.30 18.96 -10.40
CA THR A 84 5.74 19.25 -10.32
C THR A 84 6.08 20.11 -9.10
N PRO A 85 7.29 20.00 -8.54
CA PRO A 85 8.36 19.05 -8.91
C PRO A 85 8.07 17.60 -8.50
N ILE A 86 7.21 17.41 -7.50
CA ILE A 86 6.68 16.10 -7.10
C ILE A 86 5.15 16.18 -7.11
N PRO A 87 4.43 15.17 -7.64
CA PRO A 87 2.98 15.17 -7.76
C PRO A 87 2.27 15.14 -6.40
N HIS A 88 1.53 16.21 -6.08
CA HIS A 88 0.79 16.36 -4.83
C HIS A 88 -0.55 17.09 -4.99
N GLY A 89 -1.27 17.28 -3.87
CA GLY A 89 -2.55 17.98 -3.84
C GLY A 89 -3.73 17.12 -4.30
N TYR A 90 -3.79 15.86 -3.89
CA TYR A 90 -4.88 14.94 -4.21
C TYR A 90 -6.19 15.34 -3.53
N GLN A 91 -7.30 15.19 -4.24
CA GLN A 91 -8.64 15.49 -3.71
C GLN A 91 -8.96 14.60 -2.51
N ALA A 92 -9.72 15.13 -1.54
CA ALA A 92 -10.21 14.40 -0.38
C ALA A 92 -11.35 13.42 -0.73
N SER A 93 -11.13 12.56 -1.72
CA SER A 93 -12.04 11.52 -2.22
C SER A 93 -11.36 10.16 -2.20
N THR A 94 -12.15 9.09 -2.35
CA THR A 94 -11.66 7.70 -2.43
C THR A 94 -10.65 7.52 -3.57
N HIS A 95 -10.98 7.98 -4.77
CA HIS A 95 -10.05 7.95 -5.91
C HIS A 95 -8.79 8.80 -5.66
N GLY A 96 -8.93 9.94 -4.98
CA GLY A 96 -7.78 10.75 -4.58
C GLY A 96 -6.84 9.99 -3.63
N ALA A 97 -7.38 9.18 -2.72
CA ALA A 97 -6.59 8.36 -1.80
C ALA A 97 -5.78 7.28 -2.55
N VAL A 98 -6.39 6.59 -3.52
CA VAL A 98 -5.69 5.59 -4.36
C VAL A 98 -4.54 6.23 -5.14
N LEU A 99 -4.80 7.37 -5.80
CA LEU A 99 -3.78 8.09 -6.56
C LEU A 99 -2.65 8.59 -5.65
N ALA A 100 -2.99 9.11 -4.47
CA ALA A 100 -2.02 9.54 -3.47
C ALA A 100 -1.15 8.37 -2.97
N ALA A 101 -1.77 7.22 -2.68
CA ALA A 101 -1.07 6.03 -2.20
C ALA A 101 -0.04 5.52 -3.23
N MET A 102 -0.45 5.36 -4.50
CA MET A 102 0.43 4.90 -5.57
C MET A 102 1.59 5.86 -5.83
N ASN A 103 1.30 7.16 -5.95
CA ASN A 103 2.36 8.16 -6.14
C ASN A 103 3.32 8.18 -4.95
N ALA A 104 2.82 8.27 -3.72
CA ALA A 104 3.68 8.31 -2.55
C ALA A 104 4.57 7.07 -2.41
N GLN A 105 4.06 5.87 -2.67
CA GLN A 105 4.88 4.65 -2.63
C GLN A 105 5.97 4.65 -3.71
N ALA A 106 5.66 5.09 -4.94
CA ALA A 106 6.66 5.22 -6.00
C ALA A 106 7.78 6.20 -5.60
N TRP A 107 7.42 7.36 -5.06
CA TRP A 107 8.39 8.38 -4.61
C TRP A 107 9.17 7.97 -3.36
N LEU A 108 8.56 7.24 -2.43
CA LEU A 108 9.27 6.65 -1.30
C LEU A 108 10.32 5.62 -1.75
N ALA A 109 10.03 4.86 -2.81
CA ALA A 109 10.93 3.83 -3.32
C ALA A 109 12.05 4.37 -4.22
N GLY A 110 11.78 5.41 -5.01
CA GLY A 110 12.65 5.81 -6.12
C GLY A 110 13.21 7.24 -6.06
N ALA A 111 12.84 8.08 -5.10
CA ALA A 111 13.30 9.47 -5.09
C ALA A 111 14.82 9.58 -4.88
N GLY A 112 15.49 10.27 -5.82
CA GLY A 112 16.90 10.65 -5.68
C GLY A 112 17.13 11.71 -4.60
N ASP A 113 18.41 12.06 -4.42
CA ASP A 113 18.87 12.89 -3.29
C ASP A 113 18.28 14.32 -3.30
N ASP A 114 18.01 14.88 -4.47
CA ASP A 114 17.41 16.21 -4.59
C ASP A 114 15.89 16.21 -4.35
N ALA A 115 15.23 15.07 -4.58
CA ALA A 115 13.78 14.94 -4.53
C ALA A 115 13.25 14.48 -3.16
N TYR A 116 14.01 13.66 -2.43
CA TYR A 116 13.52 13.07 -1.18
C TYR A 116 13.07 14.11 -0.12
N PRO A 117 13.66 15.32 0.02
CA PRO A 117 13.16 16.30 0.99
C PRO A 117 11.73 16.75 0.66
N LEU A 118 11.39 16.85 -0.62
CA LEU A 118 10.06 17.23 -1.11
C LEU A 118 9.04 16.09 -0.95
N VAL A 119 9.50 14.83 -0.94
CA VAL A 119 8.64 13.69 -0.57
C VAL A 119 8.14 13.84 0.86
N ILE A 120 9.02 14.21 1.80
CA ILE A 120 8.66 14.46 3.20
C ILE A 120 7.67 15.63 3.27
N GLU A 121 7.99 16.73 2.60
CA GLU A 121 7.20 17.97 2.64
C GLU A 121 5.78 17.78 2.09
N TYR A 122 5.62 17.06 0.98
CA TYR A 122 4.35 17.03 0.24
C TYR A 122 3.58 15.72 0.35
N LEU A 123 4.26 14.58 0.50
CA LEU A 123 3.61 13.27 0.39
C LEU A 123 3.40 12.60 1.74
N LEU A 124 4.16 12.94 2.78
CA LEU A 124 4.09 12.27 4.07
C LEU A 124 3.34 13.10 5.10
N ALA A 125 2.38 12.51 5.80
CA ALA A 125 1.78 13.13 6.96
C ALA A 125 2.84 13.26 8.08
N PRO A 126 2.81 14.32 8.90
CA PRO A 126 3.72 14.44 10.04
C PRO A 126 3.58 13.25 11.02
N GLY A 127 4.72 12.68 11.45
CA GLY A 127 4.74 11.59 12.42
C GLY A 127 6.12 10.92 12.56
N ASP A 128 6.27 10.08 13.57
CA ASP A 128 7.54 9.43 13.90
C ASP A 128 8.07 8.54 12.75
N GLY A 129 7.19 7.85 12.02
CA GLY A 129 7.59 7.05 10.86
C GLY A 129 8.16 7.90 9.71
N ALA A 130 7.61 9.10 9.48
CA ALA A 130 8.15 10.04 8.49
C ALA A 130 9.54 10.55 8.89
N LEU A 131 9.76 10.81 10.19
CA LEU A 131 11.06 11.21 10.71
C LEU A 131 12.08 10.06 10.63
N GLN A 132 11.69 8.83 10.99
CA GLN A 132 12.54 7.65 10.86
C GLN A 132 12.94 7.40 9.40
N TRP A 133 11.98 7.52 8.47
CA TRP A 133 12.27 7.38 7.04
C TRP A 133 13.25 8.47 6.56
N ALA A 134 13.04 9.72 6.95
CA ALA A 134 13.94 10.83 6.60
C ALA A 134 15.37 10.60 7.12
N GLN A 135 15.50 10.13 8.36
CA GLN A 135 16.79 9.79 8.95
C GLN A 135 17.47 8.66 8.18
N ALA A 136 16.75 7.55 7.93
CA ALA A 136 17.31 6.41 7.19
C ALA A 136 17.72 6.81 5.77
N ARG A 137 16.89 7.60 5.08
CA ARG A 137 17.16 8.07 3.72
C ARG A 137 18.36 9.01 3.65
N SER A 138 18.62 9.79 4.69
CA SER A 138 19.80 10.69 4.78
C SER A 138 21.14 9.95 4.86
N LEU A 139 21.14 8.66 5.19
CA LEU A 139 22.35 7.82 5.27
C LEU A 139 22.70 7.14 3.94
N LEU A 140 21.87 7.34 2.91
CA LEU A 140 21.98 6.71 1.60
C LEU A 140 22.12 7.78 0.51
N THR A 141 22.87 7.46 -0.54
CA THR A 141 22.88 8.20 -1.80
C THR A 141 22.09 7.39 -2.81
N VAL A 142 21.08 8.01 -3.43
CA VAL A 142 20.29 7.39 -4.50
C VAL A 142 20.32 8.31 -5.72
N SER A 143 20.74 7.76 -6.85
CA SER A 143 20.72 8.44 -8.14
C SER A 143 19.32 8.45 -8.75
N ASP A 144 19.03 9.46 -9.58
CA ASP A 144 17.80 9.52 -10.39
C ASP A 144 17.83 8.63 -11.65
N GLU A 145 18.73 7.64 -11.69
CA GLU A 145 18.83 6.70 -12.81
C GLU A 145 17.55 5.85 -12.95
N LEU A 146 17.08 5.72 -14.19
CA LEU A 146 15.92 4.88 -14.50
C LEU A 146 16.30 3.41 -14.40
N GLN A 147 15.47 2.63 -13.70
CA GLN A 147 15.61 1.19 -13.70
C GLN A 147 15.11 0.61 -15.03
N SER A 148 15.80 -0.41 -15.54
CA SER A 148 15.44 -1.06 -16.80
C SER A 148 14.14 -1.88 -16.71
N ASN A 149 13.82 -2.38 -15.52
CA ASN A 149 12.60 -3.11 -15.22
C ASN A 149 12.12 -2.70 -13.81
N PRO A 150 11.41 -1.56 -13.67
CA PRO A 150 10.92 -1.10 -12.37
C PRO A 150 9.69 -1.92 -11.93
N PRO A 151 9.35 -1.96 -10.63
CA PRO A 151 8.09 -2.52 -10.15
C PRO A 151 6.87 -1.81 -10.76
N GLU A 152 5.78 -2.55 -10.96
CA GLU A 152 4.54 -2.05 -11.57
C GLU A 152 3.35 -2.22 -10.63
N PHE A 153 2.51 -1.19 -10.51
CA PHE A 153 1.19 -1.34 -9.89
C PHE A 153 0.29 -2.20 -10.77
N VAL A 154 -0.36 -3.21 -10.19
CA VAL A 154 -1.25 -4.14 -10.91
C VAL A 154 -2.67 -4.16 -10.35
N GLY A 155 -2.88 -3.59 -9.16
CA GLY A 155 -4.22 -3.41 -8.60
C GLY A 155 -4.23 -2.73 -7.25
N PHE A 156 -5.42 -2.52 -6.72
CA PHE A 156 -5.63 -2.04 -5.37
C PHE A 156 -6.88 -2.64 -4.73
N GLN A 157 -6.92 -2.59 -3.40
CA GLN A 157 -8.11 -2.82 -2.60
C GLN A 157 -8.22 -1.66 -1.60
N MET A 158 -9.43 -1.18 -1.34
CA MET A 158 -9.65 -0.25 -0.25
C MET A 158 -11.06 -0.33 0.29
N GLU A 159 -11.23 0.09 1.54
CA GLU A 159 -12.54 0.39 2.13
C GLU A 159 -12.81 1.90 2.03
N GLU A 160 -14.05 2.31 2.31
CA GLU A 160 -14.42 3.72 2.36
C GLU A 160 -13.57 4.46 3.42
N PRO A 161 -13.03 5.66 3.12
CA PRO A 161 -12.30 6.46 4.10
C PRO A 161 -13.11 6.71 5.38
N GLN A 162 -12.47 6.49 6.53
CA GLN A 162 -13.08 6.71 7.84
C GLN A 162 -12.66 8.08 8.38
N GLY A 163 -13.56 9.06 8.27
CA GLY A 163 -13.26 10.43 8.69
C GLY A 163 -12.13 11.03 7.88
N ASP A 164 -11.00 11.31 8.53
CA ASP A 164 -9.78 11.87 7.92
C ASP A 164 -8.75 10.83 7.51
N ASP A 165 -9.04 9.54 7.70
CA ASP A 165 -8.10 8.45 7.48
C ASP A 165 -8.59 7.48 6.41
N ALA A 166 -7.64 6.85 5.70
CA ALA A 166 -7.92 5.80 4.73
C ALA A 166 -6.80 4.76 4.72
N VAL A 167 -7.13 3.55 4.28
CA VAL A 167 -6.15 2.50 4.00
C VAL A 167 -6.36 1.99 2.59
N VAL A 168 -5.30 2.00 1.78
CA VAL A 168 -5.28 1.41 0.44
C VAL A 168 -4.28 0.28 0.44
N VAL A 169 -4.70 -0.93 0.12
CA VAL A 169 -3.80 -2.06 -0.12
C VAL A 169 -3.42 -2.04 -1.59
N LEU A 170 -2.13 -1.83 -1.87
CA LEU A 170 -1.61 -1.81 -3.24
C LEU A 170 -1.05 -3.18 -3.60
N ALA A 171 -1.41 -3.68 -4.79
CA ALA A 171 -0.77 -4.83 -5.40
C ALA A 171 0.31 -4.36 -6.39
N VAL A 172 1.55 -4.79 -6.16
CA VAL A 172 2.73 -4.41 -6.93
C VAL A 172 3.40 -5.66 -7.48
N ARG A 173 3.62 -5.71 -8.79
CA ARG A 173 4.40 -6.75 -9.44
C ARG A 173 5.86 -6.32 -9.50
N TYR A 174 6.72 -7.12 -8.90
CA TYR A 174 8.16 -6.89 -8.89
C TYR A 174 8.83 -7.49 -10.13
N PRO A 175 10.06 -7.07 -10.45
CA PRO A 175 10.83 -7.60 -11.60
C PRO A 175 11.04 -9.11 -11.58
N SER A 176 10.98 -9.73 -10.40
CA SER A 176 11.04 -11.19 -10.20
C SER A 176 9.76 -11.92 -10.64
N GLY A 177 8.67 -11.21 -10.91
CA GLY A 177 7.33 -11.75 -11.15
C GLY A 177 6.48 -11.92 -9.90
N VAL A 178 7.07 -11.77 -8.70
CA VAL A 178 6.34 -11.81 -7.42
C VAL A 178 5.37 -10.65 -7.34
N ILE A 179 4.16 -10.90 -6.84
CA ILE A 179 3.14 -9.87 -6.59
C ILE A 179 3.04 -9.67 -5.08
N GLY A 180 3.39 -8.47 -4.63
CA GLY A 180 3.28 -8.07 -3.23
C GLY A 180 2.04 -7.22 -3.00
N ALA A 181 1.29 -7.52 -1.94
CA ALA A 181 0.23 -6.70 -1.39
C ALA A 181 0.75 -5.93 -0.17
N GLN A 182 0.59 -4.60 -0.18
CA GLN A 182 1.09 -3.72 0.89
C GLN A 182 0.03 -2.69 1.31
N PRO A 183 -0.34 -2.62 2.60
CA PRO A 183 -1.26 -1.60 3.09
C PRO A 183 -0.55 -0.25 3.20
N VAL A 184 -1.19 0.80 2.68
CA VAL A 184 -0.74 2.18 2.73
C VAL A 184 -1.76 2.97 3.53
N GLN A 185 -1.35 3.52 4.67
CA GLN A 185 -2.18 4.38 5.50
C GLN A 185 -2.09 5.81 4.98
N LEU A 186 -3.23 6.50 4.91
CA LEU A 186 -3.32 7.89 4.50
C LEU A 186 -4.10 8.72 5.52
N SER A 187 -3.74 10.00 5.62
CA SER A 187 -4.52 10.99 6.34
C SER A 187 -4.70 12.24 5.48
N LYS A 188 -5.90 12.84 5.54
CA LYS A 188 -6.24 14.12 4.90
C LYS A 188 -6.35 15.28 5.88
N ALA A 189 -5.96 15.10 7.14
CA ALA A 189 -6.04 16.13 8.20
C ALA A 189 -5.32 17.46 7.86
N SER A 190 -4.39 17.44 6.90
CA SER A 190 -3.67 18.63 6.41
C SER A 190 -4.24 19.24 5.11
N GLY A 191 -5.45 18.84 4.70
CA GLY A 191 -6.16 19.41 3.55
C GLY A 191 -6.13 18.58 2.26
N GLY A 192 -5.35 17.50 2.21
CA GLY A 192 -5.30 16.54 1.11
C GLY A 192 -4.65 15.23 1.55
N TRP A 193 -4.86 14.15 0.79
CA TRP A 193 -4.33 12.84 1.15
C TRP A 193 -2.80 12.82 1.14
N ARG A 194 -2.23 12.41 2.28
CA ARG A 194 -0.79 12.17 2.48
C ARG A 194 -0.62 10.84 3.19
N VAL A 195 0.50 10.16 2.93
CA VAL A 195 0.79 8.86 3.53
C VAL A 195 1.24 9.01 4.98
N VAL A 196 0.62 8.25 5.86
CA VAL A 196 1.09 8.05 7.24
C VAL A 196 2.05 6.87 7.21
N LEU A 197 3.32 7.12 7.49
CA LEU A 197 4.30 6.05 7.62
C LEU A 197 4.25 5.44 9.03
N PRO A 198 4.13 4.11 9.16
CA PRO A 198 4.36 3.46 10.44
C PRO A 198 5.83 3.57 10.84
N THR A 199 6.11 3.50 12.14
CA THR A 199 7.49 3.28 12.60
C THR A 199 7.96 1.88 12.20
N GLN A 200 9.26 1.62 12.26
CA GLN A 200 9.79 0.28 11.96
C GLN A 200 9.16 -0.83 12.81
N GLU A 201 8.83 -0.53 14.08
CA GLU A 201 8.19 -1.48 15.00
C GLU A 201 6.72 -1.75 14.67
N GLN A 202 6.08 -0.85 13.92
CA GLN A 202 4.66 -0.89 13.55
C GLN A 202 4.46 -1.25 12.07
N ALA A 203 5.55 -1.38 11.30
CA ALA A 203 5.49 -1.63 9.87
C ALA A 203 4.82 -2.98 9.60
N VAL A 204 3.83 -2.96 8.70
CA VAL A 204 3.18 -4.18 8.24
C VAL A 204 4.03 -4.78 7.11
N GLU A 205 4.34 -6.06 7.22
CA GLU A 205 5.07 -6.76 6.17
C GLU A 205 4.25 -6.88 4.89
N MET A 206 4.93 -6.80 3.75
CA MET A 206 4.36 -7.16 2.45
C MET A 206 3.88 -8.62 2.50
N GLN A 207 2.70 -8.87 1.94
CA GLN A 207 2.22 -10.22 1.72
C GLN A 207 2.38 -10.59 0.24
N GLU A 208 3.04 -11.70 -0.05
CA GLU A 208 3.04 -12.27 -1.40
C GLU A 208 1.64 -12.83 -1.72
N ILE A 209 1.10 -12.49 -2.89
CA ILE A 209 -0.19 -12.96 -3.37
C ILE A 209 -0.07 -13.64 -4.73
N THR A 210 -0.99 -14.56 -5.03
CA THR A 210 -1.09 -15.22 -6.34
C THR A 210 -1.88 -14.38 -7.34
N GLU A 211 -1.76 -14.70 -8.63
CA GLU A 211 -2.60 -14.10 -9.68
C GLU A 211 -4.10 -14.36 -9.42
N GLU A 212 -4.48 -15.55 -8.93
CA GLU A 212 -5.87 -15.84 -8.56
C GLU A 212 -6.37 -14.92 -7.44
N GLN A 213 -5.54 -14.65 -6.43
CA GLN A 213 -5.87 -13.73 -5.35
C GLN A 213 -5.97 -12.29 -5.85
N LEU A 214 -5.11 -11.87 -6.78
CA LEU A 214 -5.18 -10.57 -7.44
C LEU A 214 -6.52 -10.42 -8.18
N GLU A 215 -6.85 -11.36 -9.06
CA GLU A 215 -8.08 -11.32 -9.87
C GLU A 215 -9.36 -11.32 -9.03
N LYS A 216 -9.34 -12.03 -7.89
CA LYS A 216 -10.52 -12.19 -7.04
C LYS A 216 -10.74 -11.05 -6.05
N ASN A 217 -9.66 -10.52 -5.48
CA ASN A 217 -9.75 -9.64 -4.30
C ASN A 217 -9.34 -8.19 -4.59
N PHE A 218 -8.75 -7.91 -5.75
CA PHE A 218 -8.27 -6.57 -6.09
C PHE A 218 -9.00 -6.01 -7.31
N VAL A 219 -9.15 -4.70 -7.30
CA VAL A 219 -9.51 -3.93 -8.48
C VAL A 219 -8.29 -3.86 -9.37
N ALA A 220 -8.35 -4.48 -10.55
CA ALA A 220 -7.27 -4.44 -11.52
C ALA A 220 -7.03 -2.99 -11.98
N PHE A 221 -5.83 -2.46 -11.73
CA PHE A 221 -5.50 -1.08 -12.04
C PHE A 221 -3.99 -0.88 -12.10
N GLY A 222 -3.50 -0.44 -13.25
CA GLY A 222 -2.08 -0.35 -13.54
C GLY A 222 -1.81 0.13 -14.97
N PRO A 223 -0.56 0.50 -15.31
CA PRO A 223 -0.21 1.03 -16.63
C PRO A 223 -0.37 0.01 -17.78
N ASN A 224 -0.30 -1.28 -17.45
CA ASN A 224 -0.35 -2.40 -18.40
C ASN A 224 -1.53 -3.34 -18.16
N VAL A 225 -2.38 -3.04 -17.17
CA VAL A 225 -3.61 -3.78 -16.91
C VAL A 225 -4.52 -3.61 -18.14
N GLY A 226 -4.88 -4.72 -18.79
CA GLY A 226 -5.65 -4.75 -20.04
C GLY A 226 -4.83 -5.02 -21.31
N LYS A 227 -3.54 -4.66 -21.36
CA LYS A 227 -2.66 -5.00 -22.51
C LYS A 227 -2.21 -6.46 -22.50
N ALA A 228 -2.02 -7.03 -21.31
CA ALA A 228 -1.61 -8.43 -21.14
C ALA A 228 -2.70 -9.44 -21.57
N ALA A 229 -3.96 -9.03 -21.66
CA ALA A 229 -5.05 -9.88 -22.15
C ALA A 229 -5.00 -10.05 -23.69
N GLU A 230 -4.55 -9.03 -24.43
CA GLU A 230 -4.47 -9.07 -25.90
C GLU A 230 -3.31 -9.96 -26.42
N GLU A 231 -2.26 -10.16 -25.62
CA GLU A 231 -1.14 -11.04 -25.99
C GLU A 231 -1.42 -12.52 -25.79
N LYS A 232 -2.37 -12.90 -24.93
CA LYS A 232 -2.77 -14.30 -24.73
C LYS A 232 -3.71 -14.84 -25.81
N GLU A 233 -4.21 -13.98 -26.69
CA GLU A 233 -5.12 -14.34 -27.78
C GLU A 233 -4.43 -14.37 -29.17
N LYS A 234 -3.11 -14.22 -29.21
CA LYS A 234 -2.26 -14.42 -30.40
C LYS A 234 -1.41 -15.67 -30.28
#